data_AF-A0A438H4N1-F1
#
_entry.id   AF-A0A438H4N1-F1
#
_cell.length_a   1.000
_cell.length_b   1.000
_cell.length_c   1.000
_cell.angle_alpha   90.00
_cell.angle_beta   90.00
_cell.angle_gamma   90.00
#
_symmetry.space_group_name_H-M   'P 1'
#
loop_
_entity.id
_entity.type
_entity.pdbx_description
1 polymer ?
#
loop_
_entity_poly.entity_id
_entity_poly.type
_entity_poly.pdbx_seq_one_letter_code
_entity_poly.pdbx_strand_id
1 'polypeptide(L)'
;MREMHDDLIHMPPSELHALTSPWPFSVWGIDIIGKISPKSSCEHEYILVAIDYFTKWVEAASYARLTADKVAKFIRSHIIFRYGVPHELISNRGVHFRGEMDTLVQEYGIQHHRSSAYRSQTNGVVEAANKNIKRILRKMVETSRDCLLNERRLRAVDHVQAYKRKMTRAFKKKIKPRKFQKGDLVLKVLRGLISGPRGKFRPS
;
A
#
# COMPACT_ATOMS: atom_id res chain seq x y z
N MET A 1 -25.71 -11.88 58.98
CA MET A 1 -26.85 -12.04 58.03
C MET A 1 -27.01 -10.70 57.31
N ARG A 2 -27.03 -10.58 55.99
CA ARG A 2 -27.13 -11.54 54.88
C ARG A 2 -26.39 -10.93 53.68
N GLU A 3 -25.74 -11.80 52.92
CA GLU A 3 -25.24 -11.56 51.57
C GLU A 3 -26.40 -11.28 50.60
N MET A 4 -26.10 -10.52 49.55
CA MET A 4 -26.76 -10.60 48.25
C MET A 4 -25.66 -10.49 47.19
N HIS A 5 -25.36 -11.64 46.60
CA HIS A 5 -24.46 -11.81 45.46
C HIS A 5 -25.01 -11.08 44.23
N ASP A 6 -24.12 -10.48 43.45
CA ASP A 6 -24.34 -10.30 42.02
C ASP A 6 -23.12 -10.85 41.29
N ASP A 7 -23.37 -11.79 40.40
CA ASP A 7 -22.40 -12.66 39.78
C ASP A 7 -21.42 -11.86 38.90
N LEU A 8 -20.19 -11.72 39.38
CA LEU A 8 -19.03 -11.45 38.54
C LEU A 8 -18.94 -12.60 37.53
N ILE A 9 -19.44 -12.39 36.31
CA ILE A 9 -19.15 -13.27 35.18
C ILE A 9 -17.63 -13.25 34.99
N HIS A 10 -16.98 -14.23 35.61
CA HIS A 10 -15.55 -14.49 35.52
C HIS A 10 -15.28 -15.10 34.14
N MET A 11 -15.42 -14.30 33.08
CA MET A 11 -14.79 -14.67 31.81
C MET A 11 -13.28 -14.71 32.05
N PRO A 12 -12.58 -15.79 31.67
CA PRO A 12 -11.12 -15.75 31.68
C PRO A 12 -10.66 -14.57 30.83
N PRO A 13 -9.58 -13.86 31.21
CA PRO A 13 -8.99 -12.85 30.35
C PRO A 13 -8.69 -13.51 29.01
N SER A 14 -9.49 -13.22 27.98
CA SER A 14 -9.17 -13.65 26.63
C SER A 14 -7.87 -12.91 26.28
N GLU A 15 -6.80 -13.64 25.98
CA GLU A 15 -5.53 -13.03 25.60
C GLU A 15 -5.78 -11.95 24.53
N LEU A 16 -5.48 -10.71 24.91
CA LEU A 16 -5.65 -9.55 24.05
C LEU A 16 -4.51 -9.57 23.03
N HIS A 17 -4.69 -10.25 21.90
CA HIS A 17 -3.81 -10.05 20.75
C HIS A 17 -4.04 -8.63 20.22
N ALA A 18 -3.21 -7.69 20.63
CA ALA A 18 -3.07 -6.44 19.91
C ALA A 18 -2.72 -6.79 18.45
N LEU A 19 -3.53 -6.37 17.49
CA LEU A 19 -3.19 -6.46 16.06
C LEU A 19 -2.09 -5.44 15.76
N THR A 20 -0.91 -5.63 16.34
CA THR A 20 0.31 -4.94 15.97
C THR A 20 0.84 -5.63 14.73
N SER A 21 0.77 -4.94 13.59
CA SER A 21 1.43 -5.42 12.38
C SER A 21 2.91 -5.66 12.70
N PRO A 22 3.45 -6.85 12.43
CA PRO A 22 4.76 -7.24 12.95
C PRO A 22 5.93 -6.53 12.22
N TRP A 23 5.71 -6.01 11.02
CA TRP A 23 6.69 -5.25 10.24
C TRP A 23 6.00 -4.31 9.23
N PRO A 24 6.69 -3.24 8.75
CA PRO A 24 6.17 -2.32 7.73
C PRO A 24 5.53 -3.04 6.53
N PHE A 25 4.38 -2.54 6.09
CA PHE A 25 3.67 -2.98 4.88
C PHE A 25 3.13 -4.42 4.92
N SER A 26 3.15 -5.07 6.08
CA SER A 26 2.62 -6.43 6.26
C SER A 26 1.09 -6.47 6.29
N VAL A 27 0.48 -5.48 6.97
CA VAL A 27 -0.97 -5.43 7.18
C VAL A 27 -1.50 -4.08 6.73
N TRP A 28 -2.46 -4.09 5.81
CA TRP A 28 -3.09 -2.86 5.31
C TRP A 28 -4.58 -2.82 5.60
N GLY A 29 -5.04 -1.67 6.09
CA GLY A 29 -6.45 -1.35 6.18
C GLY A 29 -6.91 -0.64 4.94
N ILE A 30 -7.90 -1.19 4.25
CA ILE A 30 -8.48 -0.60 3.04
C ILE A 30 -9.92 -0.19 3.32
N ASP A 31 -10.25 1.06 3.00
CA ASP A 31 -11.58 1.61 3.21
C ASP A 31 -12.01 2.51 2.06
N ILE A 32 -13.31 2.64 1.89
CA ILE A 32 -13.93 3.48 0.86
C ILE A 32 -14.64 4.63 1.56
N ILE A 33 -14.22 5.85 1.24
CA ILE A 33 -14.91 7.07 1.63
C ILE A 33 -15.90 7.39 0.50
N GLY A 34 -17.19 7.15 0.74
CA GLY A 34 -18.26 7.32 -0.27
C GLY A 34 -19.02 8.65 -0.19
N LYS A 35 -19.73 8.96 -1.28
CA LYS A 35 -20.58 10.15 -1.57
C LYS A 35 -20.04 11.45 -0.98
N ILE A 36 -19.00 11.96 -1.63
CA ILE A 36 -18.55 13.32 -1.43
C ILE A 36 -19.59 14.25 -2.07
N SER A 37 -20.19 15.11 -1.25
CA SER A 37 -21.14 16.14 -1.69
C SER A 37 -20.61 17.52 -1.29
N PRO A 38 -20.56 18.50 -2.21
CA PRO A 38 -20.95 18.40 -3.62
C PRO A 38 -19.97 17.54 -4.44
N LYS A 39 -20.43 17.04 -5.60
CA LYS A 39 -19.57 16.28 -6.54
C LYS A 39 -18.33 17.10 -6.89
N SER A 40 -17.17 16.44 -7.02
CA SER A 40 -15.97 17.13 -7.52
C SER A 40 -16.18 17.61 -8.96
N SER A 41 -15.33 18.53 -9.43
CA SER A 41 -15.36 19.01 -10.82
C SER A 41 -15.21 17.89 -11.87
N CYS A 42 -14.69 16.73 -11.46
CA CYS A 42 -14.49 15.55 -12.30
C CYS A 42 -15.51 14.43 -12.02
N GLU A 43 -16.61 14.73 -11.31
CA GLU A 43 -17.66 13.77 -10.92
C GLU A 43 -17.17 12.60 -10.05
N HIS A 44 -16.02 12.73 -9.38
CA HIS A 44 -15.49 11.71 -8.48
C HIS A 44 -16.29 11.65 -7.18
N GLU A 45 -17.00 10.54 -6.96
CA GLU A 45 -17.89 10.33 -5.81
C GLU A 45 -17.27 9.47 -4.69
N TYR A 46 -16.18 8.77 -5.00
CA TYR A 46 -15.56 7.80 -4.10
C TYR A 46 -14.06 8.05 -3.94
N ILE A 47 -13.53 7.84 -2.74
CA ILE A 47 -12.08 7.72 -2.49
C ILE A 47 -11.82 6.34 -1.92
N LEU A 48 -10.88 5.64 -2.54
CA LEU A 48 -10.30 4.43 -1.98
C LEU A 48 -9.04 4.82 -1.22
N VAL A 49 -8.94 4.39 0.03
CA VAL A 49 -7.81 4.66 0.92
C VAL A 49 -7.24 3.34 1.41
N ALA A 50 -5.93 3.21 1.40
CA ALA A 50 -5.20 2.14 2.06
C ALA A 50 -4.21 2.73 3.06
N ILE A 51 -4.17 2.17 4.27
CA ILE A 51 -3.30 2.61 5.36
C ILE A 51 -2.49 1.41 5.86
N ASP A 52 -1.17 1.54 5.86
CA ASP A 52 -0.29 0.56 6.49
C ASP A 52 -0.40 0.65 8.02
N TYR A 53 -0.61 -0.48 8.68
CA TYR A 53 -0.86 -0.50 10.12
C TYR A 53 0.39 -0.16 10.94
N PHE A 54 1.59 -0.49 10.47
CA PHE A 54 2.84 -0.26 11.20
C PHE A 54 3.29 1.19 11.05
N THR A 55 3.54 1.63 9.82
CA THR A 55 4.12 2.96 9.52
C THR A 55 3.10 4.09 9.51
N LYS A 56 1.80 3.76 9.49
CA LYS A 56 0.71 4.71 9.22
C LYS A 56 0.82 5.39 7.84
N TRP A 57 1.57 4.79 6.91
CA TRP A 57 1.65 5.28 5.53
C TRP A 57 0.29 5.19 4.84
N VAL A 58 -0.05 6.21 4.05
CA VAL A 58 -1.36 6.34 3.40
C VAL A 58 -1.20 6.39 1.88
N GLU A 59 -1.94 5.53 1.19
CA GLU A 59 -2.17 5.58 -0.25
C GLU A 59 -3.65 5.88 -0.50
N ALA A 60 -3.96 6.80 -1.43
CA ALA A 60 -5.34 7.18 -1.72
C ALA A 60 -5.54 7.51 -3.20
N ALA A 61 -6.69 7.12 -3.75
CA ALA A 61 -7.11 7.44 -5.12
C ALA A 61 -8.62 7.75 -5.17
N SER A 62 -9.01 8.72 -6.01
CA SER A 62 -10.42 9.10 -6.20
C SER A 62 -11.01 8.54 -7.50
N TYR A 63 -12.31 8.26 -7.50
CA TYR A 63 -13.02 7.61 -8.61
C TYR A 63 -14.43 8.18 -8.81
N ALA A 64 -14.82 8.42 -10.07
CA ALA A 64 -16.22 8.69 -10.47
C ALA A 64 -17.15 7.54 -10.11
N ARG A 65 -16.78 6.34 -10.55
CA ARG A 65 -17.47 5.09 -10.23
C ARG A 65 -16.45 4.09 -9.74
N LEU A 66 -16.67 3.57 -8.55
CA LEU A 66 -15.81 2.55 -7.95
C LEU A 66 -16.38 1.15 -8.18
N THR A 67 -15.57 0.27 -8.76
CA THR A 67 -15.90 -1.14 -9.02
C THR A 67 -14.85 -2.03 -8.34
N ALA A 68 -15.15 -3.32 -8.16
CA ALA A 68 -14.20 -4.26 -7.59
C ALA A 68 -12.90 -4.37 -8.41
N ASP A 69 -13.00 -4.34 -9.74
CA ASP A 69 -11.83 -4.29 -10.65
C ASP A 69 -10.92 -3.10 -10.34
N LYS A 70 -11.50 -1.91 -10.16
CA LYS A 70 -10.73 -0.70 -9.81
C LYS A 70 -10.06 -0.80 -8.44
N VAL A 71 -10.72 -1.44 -7.47
CA VAL A 71 -10.14 -1.73 -6.15
C VAL A 71 -8.95 -2.69 -6.28
N ALA A 72 -9.11 -3.78 -7.02
CA ALA A 72 -8.05 -4.76 -7.26
C ALA A 72 -6.85 -4.11 -7.98
N LYS A 73 -7.11 -3.32 -9.02
CA LYS A 73 -6.09 -2.56 -9.75
C LYS A 73 -5.35 -1.57 -8.85
N PHE A 74 -6.05 -0.88 -7.97
CA PHE A 74 -5.44 0.01 -6.99
C PHE A 74 -4.48 -0.75 -6.08
N ILE A 75 -4.90 -1.88 -5.50
CA ILE A 75 -4.07 -2.69 -4.60
C ILE A 75 -2.81 -3.20 -5.32
N ARG A 76 -2.97 -3.75 -6.53
CA ARG A 76 -1.84 -4.18 -7.37
C ARG A 76 -0.83 -3.08 -7.59
N SER A 77 -1.30 -1.92 -8.06
CA SER A 77 -0.42 -0.82 -8.49
C SER A 77 0.17 0.02 -7.36
N HIS A 78 -0.62 0.29 -6.32
CA HIS A 78 -0.24 1.21 -5.24
C HIS A 78 0.28 0.50 -4.00
N ILE A 79 -0.01 -0.80 -3.83
CA ILE A 79 0.49 -1.59 -2.70
C ILE A 79 1.51 -2.61 -3.20
N ILE A 80 1.07 -3.61 -3.97
CA ILE A 80 1.88 -4.78 -4.31
C ILE A 80 3.15 -4.40 -5.10
N PHE A 81 3.01 -3.61 -6.17
CA PHE A 81 4.14 -3.24 -7.02
C PHE A 81 5.11 -2.24 -6.38
N ARG A 82 4.72 -1.59 -5.27
CA ARG A 82 5.53 -0.56 -4.62
C ARG A 82 6.19 -1.05 -3.34
N TYR A 83 5.45 -1.82 -2.54
CA TYR A 83 5.86 -2.24 -1.20
C TYR A 83 5.99 -3.76 -1.05
N GLY A 84 5.55 -4.52 -2.05
CA GLY A 84 5.51 -5.99 -2.00
C GLY A 84 4.12 -6.52 -1.63
N VAL A 85 3.98 -7.84 -1.66
CA VAL A 85 2.73 -8.52 -1.34
C VAL A 85 2.47 -8.41 0.17
N PRO A 86 1.34 -7.80 0.60
CA PRO A 86 1.01 -7.75 2.01
C PRO A 86 0.66 -9.14 2.53
N HIS A 87 0.96 -9.42 3.80
CA HIS A 87 0.49 -10.64 4.46
C HIS A 87 -1.04 -10.61 4.60
N GLU A 88 -1.59 -9.45 4.97
CA GLU A 88 -2.99 -9.30 5.30
C GLU A 88 -3.59 -8.00 4.76
N LEU A 89 -4.82 -8.11 4.25
CA LEU A 89 -5.69 -6.99 3.93
C LEU A 89 -6.93 -7.03 4.81
N ILE A 90 -7.24 -5.87 5.40
CA ILE A 90 -8.43 -5.69 6.25
C ILE A 90 -9.34 -4.71 5.53
N SER A 91 -10.56 -5.13 5.20
CA SER A 91 -11.57 -4.25 4.60
C SER A 91 -12.92 -4.37 5.29
N ASN A 92 -13.79 -3.37 5.05
CA ASN A 92 -15.19 -3.50 5.42
C ASN A 92 -15.91 -4.56 4.56
N ARG A 93 -17.16 -4.90 4.91
CA ARG A 93 -18.00 -5.88 4.18
C ARG A 93 -18.69 -5.31 2.92
N GLY A 94 -18.19 -4.19 2.40
CA GLY A 94 -18.74 -3.51 1.23
C GLY A 94 -18.70 -4.37 -0.04
N VAL A 95 -19.68 -4.17 -0.92
CA VAL A 95 -19.80 -4.92 -2.19
C VAL A 95 -18.62 -4.74 -3.13
N HIS A 96 -17.88 -3.63 -3.02
CA HIS A 96 -16.70 -3.33 -3.83
C HIS A 96 -15.48 -4.20 -3.47
N PHE A 97 -15.51 -4.92 -2.35
CA PHE A 97 -14.45 -5.83 -1.90
C PHE A 97 -14.80 -7.31 -2.16
N ARG A 98 -15.56 -7.57 -3.23
CA ARG A 98 -15.92 -8.93 -3.71
C ARG A 98 -15.54 -9.10 -5.19
N GLY A 99 -15.43 -10.34 -5.65
CA GLY A 99 -15.20 -10.67 -7.06
C GLY A 99 -13.73 -10.55 -7.45
N GLU A 100 -13.36 -9.53 -8.22
CA GLU A 100 -11.96 -9.29 -8.64
C GLU A 100 -11.01 -9.14 -7.44
N MET A 101 -11.50 -8.61 -6.33
CA MET A 101 -10.73 -8.53 -5.09
C MET A 101 -10.43 -9.93 -4.52
N ASP A 102 -11.42 -10.82 -4.48
CA ASP A 102 -11.22 -12.20 -3.99
C ASP A 102 -10.22 -12.94 -4.89
N THR A 103 -10.32 -12.74 -6.21
CA THR A 103 -9.41 -13.32 -7.21
C THR A 103 -7.97 -12.85 -7.00
N LEU A 104 -7.76 -11.55 -6.81
CA LEU A 104 -6.44 -10.98 -6.52
C LEU A 104 -5.86 -11.52 -5.21
N VAL A 105 -6.67 -11.57 -4.15
CA VAL A 105 -6.24 -12.08 -2.85
C VAL A 105 -5.78 -13.54 -2.97
N GLN A 106 -6.52 -14.36 -3.71
CA GLN A 106 -6.15 -15.75 -3.97
C GLN A 106 -4.88 -15.86 -4.82
N GLU A 107 -4.76 -15.06 -5.88
CA GLU A 107 -3.60 -15.06 -6.79
C GLU A 107 -2.28 -14.81 -6.05
N TYR A 108 -2.27 -13.84 -5.12
CA TYR A 108 -1.07 -13.47 -4.38
C TYR A 108 -0.95 -14.17 -3.01
N GLY A 109 -1.90 -15.04 -2.64
CA GLY A 109 -1.89 -15.74 -1.34
C GLY A 109 -2.04 -14.80 -0.14
N ILE A 110 -2.77 -13.70 -0.30
CA ILE A 110 -2.98 -12.70 0.74
C ILE A 110 -4.09 -13.18 1.69
N GLN A 111 -3.97 -12.93 2.99
CA GLN A 111 -5.08 -13.14 3.91
C GLN A 111 -6.05 -11.95 3.86
N HIS A 112 -7.33 -12.18 3.60
CA HIS A 112 -8.32 -11.09 3.54
C HIS A 112 -9.36 -11.22 4.64
N HIS A 113 -9.30 -10.30 5.62
CA HIS A 113 -10.27 -10.22 6.70
C HIS A 113 -11.34 -9.16 6.40
N ARG A 114 -12.61 -9.61 6.41
CA ARG A 114 -13.80 -8.78 6.18
C ARG A 114 -14.62 -8.62 7.45
N SER A 115 -14.49 -7.49 8.13
CA SER A 115 -15.23 -7.22 9.37
C SER A 115 -16.07 -5.95 9.30
N SER A 116 -17.26 -5.96 9.91
CA SER A 116 -18.10 -4.77 10.11
C SER A 116 -17.62 -3.91 11.27
N ALA A 117 -17.01 -4.55 12.28
CA ALA A 117 -16.34 -3.91 13.38
C ALA A 117 -14.83 -4.01 13.13
N TYR A 118 -14.22 -2.86 12.89
CA TYR A 118 -12.78 -2.69 13.04
C TYR A 118 -12.40 -3.23 14.43
N ARG A 119 -11.76 -4.41 14.52
CA ARG A 119 -11.32 -4.98 15.80
C ARG A 119 -10.10 -4.20 16.31
N SER A 120 -10.28 -2.93 16.65
CA SER A 120 -9.36 -2.24 17.57
C SER A 120 -9.71 -2.66 18.97
N GLN A 121 -9.33 -3.88 19.33
CA GLN A 121 -9.58 -4.39 20.66
C GLN A 121 -8.73 -3.66 21.72
N THR A 122 -7.79 -2.78 21.33
CA THR A 122 -6.93 -2.02 22.25
C THR A 122 -6.32 -0.77 21.58
N ASN A 123 -6.93 0.41 21.75
CA ASN A 123 -6.32 1.76 21.83
C ASN A 123 -7.27 2.84 21.29
N GLY A 124 -7.92 3.59 22.19
CA GLY A 124 -8.70 4.79 21.82
C GLY A 124 -7.87 5.83 21.04
N VAL A 125 -6.54 5.84 21.24
CA VAL A 125 -5.59 6.69 20.51
C VAL A 125 -5.50 6.30 19.02
N VAL A 126 -5.49 5.01 18.70
CA VAL A 126 -5.40 4.50 17.32
C VAL A 126 -6.72 4.76 16.58
N GLU A 127 -7.85 4.60 17.27
CA GLU A 127 -9.16 4.92 16.71
C GLU A 127 -9.30 6.42 16.42
N ALA A 128 -8.87 7.28 17.35
CA ALA A 128 -8.85 8.73 17.17
C ALA A 128 -7.94 9.16 16.00
N ALA A 129 -6.76 8.55 15.86
CA ALA A 129 -5.85 8.80 14.75
C ALA A 129 -6.47 8.41 13.40
N ASN A 130 -7.06 7.23 13.29
CA ASN A 130 -7.72 6.78 12.06
C ASN A 130 -8.93 7.66 11.71
N LYS A 131 -9.71 8.08 12.71
CA LYS A 131 -10.82 9.03 12.53
C LYS A 131 -10.32 10.38 12.03
N ASN A 132 -9.20 10.87 12.55
CA ASN A 132 -8.54 12.09 12.10
C ASN A 132 -8.00 11.99 10.68
N ILE A 133 -7.34 10.89 10.32
CA ILE A 133 -6.85 10.64 8.96
C ILE A 133 -8.02 10.62 7.98
N LYS A 134 -9.10 9.89 8.28
CA LYS A 134 -10.33 9.87 7.46
C LYS A 134 -10.93 11.28 7.30
N ARG A 135 -10.93 12.09 8.36
CA ARG A 135 -11.42 13.48 8.35
C ARG A 135 -10.54 14.39 7.49
N ILE A 136 -9.21 14.28 7.60
CA ILE A 136 -8.25 15.05 6.81
C ILE A 136 -8.38 14.69 5.33
N LEU A 137 -8.47 13.39 5.00
CA LEU A 137 -8.63 12.93 3.62
C LEU A 137 -9.93 13.44 3.00
N ARG A 138 -11.05 13.44 3.75
CA ARG A 138 -12.31 14.08 3.30
C ARG A 138 -12.12 15.56 3.01
N LYS A 139 -11.58 16.32 3.96
CA LYS A 139 -11.36 17.77 3.81
C LYS A 139 -10.40 18.10 2.67
N MET A 140 -9.34 17.32 2.51
CA MET A 140 -8.38 17.49 1.42
C MET A 140 -9.08 17.38 0.07
N VAL A 141 -10.02 16.45 -0.09
CA VAL A 141 -10.79 16.31 -1.34
C VAL A 141 -11.86 17.37 -1.51
N GLU A 142 -12.53 17.81 -0.46
CA GLU A 142 -13.42 18.98 -0.51
C GLU A 142 -12.68 20.26 -0.93
N THR A 143 -11.43 20.41 -0.49
CA THR A 143 -10.57 21.57 -0.78
C THR A 143 -9.91 21.43 -2.16
N SER A 144 -9.46 20.23 -2.52
CA SER A 144 -8.96 19.91 -3.87
C SER A 144 -10.13 19.66 -4.82
N ARG A 145 -10.89 20.73 -5.11
CA ARG A 145 -11.92 20.73 -6.15
C ARG A 145 -11.37 20.41 -7.55
N ASP A 146 -10.06 20.44 -7.75
CA ASP A 146 -9.39 20.19 -9.03
C ASP A 146 -8.66 18.83 -9.07
N CYS A 147 -9.30 17.83 -9.67
CA CYS A 147 -8.70 16.54 -10.00
C CYS A 147 -7.54 16.65 -11.03
N LEU A 148 -7.42 17.81 -11.70
CA LEU A 148 -6.35 18.12 -12.66
C LEU A 148 -4.94 17.96 -12.07
N LEU A 149 -4.76 18.19 -10.76
CA LEU A 149 -3.46 18.01 -10.11
C LEU A 149 -2.99 16.53 -10.09
N ASN A 150 -3.92 15.59 -9.94
CA ASN A 150 -3.60 14.16 -9.95
C ASN A 150 -3.36 13.64 -11.37
N GLU A 151 -4.12 14.09 -12.37
CA GLU A 151 -3.82 13.81 -13.77
C GLU A 151 -2.47 14.38 -14.20
N ARG A 152 -2.15 15.62 -13.79
CA ARG A 152 -0.84 16.23 -14.10
C ARG A 152 0.31 15.44 -13.47
N ARG A 153 0.14 14.94 -12.24
CA ARG A 153 1.10 14.03 -11.59
C ARG A 153 1.24 12.69 -12.33
N LEU A 154 0.13 12.08 -12.75
CA LEU A 154 0.15 10.83 -13.50
C LEU A 154 0.83 11.01 -14.87
N ARG A 155 0.52 12.09 -15.59
CA ARG A 155 1.19 12.46 -16.85
C ARG A 155 2.69 12.72 -16.65
N ALA A 156 3.09 13.33 -15.55
CA ALA A 156 4.51 13.53 -15.22
C ALA A 156 5.23 12.19 -14.98
N VAL A 157 4.61 11.24 -14.28
CA VAL A 157 5.15 9.89 -14.07
C VAL A 157 5.27 9.14 -15.39
N ASP A 158 4.23 9.17 -16.23
CA ASP A 158 4.25 8.55 -17.56
C ASP A 158 5.33 9.15 -18.45
N HIS A 159 5.55 10.47 -18.37
CA HIS A 159 6.62 11.15 -19.09
C HIS A 159 8.01 10.67 -18.65
N VAL A 160 8.25 10.56 -17.34
CA VAL A 160 9.51 10.04 -16.79
C VAL A 160 9.73 8.58 -17.17
N GLN A 161 8.67 7.76 -17.18
CA GLN A 161 8.74 6.36 -17.62
C GLN A 161 9.02 6.24 -19.12
N ALA A 162 8.36 7.06 -19.95
CA ALA A 162 8.61 7.11 -21.38
C ALA A 162 10.05 7.55 -21.69
N TYR A 163 10.58 8.53 -20.94
CA TYR A 163 11.97 8.95 -21.03
C TYR A 163 12.94 7.80 -20.68
N LYS A 164 12.72 7.11 -19.55
CA LYS A 164 13.52 5.94 -19.16
C LYS A 164 13.51 4.85 -20.26
N ARG A 165 12.34 4.56 -20.84
CA ARG A 165 12.21 3.59 -21.95
C ARG A 165 13.01 4.01 -23.19
N LYS A 166 12.97 5.29 -23.58
CA LYS A 166 13.77 5.83 -24.69
C LYS A 166 15.27 5.67 -24.42
N MET A 167 15.72 6.02 -23.22
CA MET A 167 17.11 5.88 -22.79
C MET A 167 17.57 4.41 -22.82
N THR A 168 16.77 3.48 -22.28
CA THR A 168 17.07 2.04 -22.32
C THR A 168 17.17 1.52 -23.75
N ARG A 169 16.28 1.96 -24.66
CA ARG A 169 16.31 1.56 -26.07
C ARG A 169 17.56 2.09 -26.78
N ALA A 170 17.91 3.35 -26.54
CA ALA A 170 19.13 3.95 -27.09
C ALA A 170 20.39 3.23 -26.62
N PHE A 171 20.46 2.88 -25.33
CA PHE A 171 21.57 2.12 -24.77
C PHE A 171 21.67 0.71 -25.36
N LYS A 172 20.56 -0.05 -25.39
CA LYS A 172 20.53 -1.39 -26.00
C LYS A 172 20.89 -1.39 -27.48
N LYS A 173 20.53 -0.35 -28.25
CA LYS A 173 20.91 -0.21 -29.66
C LYS A 173 22.43 -0.08 -29.85
N LYS A 174 23.13 0.50 -28.87
CA LYS A 174 24.60 0.68 -28.91
C LYS A 174 25.36 -0.54 -28.38
N ILE A 175 24.71 -1.45 -27.67
CA ILE A 175 25.34 -2.69 -27.19
C ILE A 175 25.24 -3.75 -28.29
N LYS A 176 26.39 -4.17 -28.82
CA LYS A 176 26.49 -5.39 -29.63
C LYS A 176 26.82 -6.56 -28.70
N PRO A 177 25.99 -7.61 -28.62
CA PRO A 177 26.32 -8.80 -27.84
C PRO A 177 27.56 -9.45 -28.42
N ARG A 178 28.63 -9.56 -27.62
CA ARG A 178 29.87 -10.24 -28.00
C ARG A 178 29.79 -11.69 -27.49
N LYS A 179 30.09 -12.65 -28.37
CA LYS A 179 30.27 -14.05 -27.95
C LYS A 179 31.68 -14.18 -27.38
N PHE A 180 31.79 -14.75 -26.18
CA PHE A 180 33.08 -14.99 -25.51
C PHE A 180 33.48 -16.46 -25.65
N GLN A 181 34.78 -16.70 -25.76
CA GLN A 181 35.37 -18.04 -25.77
C GLN A 181 36.14 -18.31 -24.47
N LYS A 182 36.42 -19.59 -24.21
CA LYS A 182 37.18 -20.03 -23.03
C LYS A 182 38.60 -19.46 -23.11
N GLY A 183 38.94 -18.57 -22.19
CA GLY A 183 40.22 -17.84 -22.17
C GLY A 183 40.09 -16.32 -22.35
N ASP A 184 38.93 -15.83 -22.80
CA ASP A 184 38.69 -14.39 -22.94
C ASP A 184 38.61 -13.70 -21.56
N LEU A 185 39.37 -12.61 -21.41
CA LEU A 185 39.29 -11.75 -20.23
C LEU A 185 38.06 -10.85 -20.33
N VAL A 186 37.20 -10.91 -19.30
CA VAL A 186 35.98 -10.09 -19.21
C VAL A 186 35.95 -9.27 -17.92
N LEU A 187 35.36 -8.08 -17.99
CA LEU A 187 35.12 -7.25 -16.82
C LEU A 187 34.08 -7.93 -15.91
N LYS A 188 34.55 -8.46 -14.79
CA LYS A 188 33.69 -9.02 -13.74
C LYS A 188 33.12 -7.90 -12.88
N VAL A 189 31.82 -7.66 -12.98
CA VAL A 189 31.13 -6.75 -12.05
C VAL A 189 31.03 -7.45 -10.69
N LEU A 190 31.85 -7.03 -9.74
CA LEU A 190 31.81 -7.51 -8.35
C LEU A 190 30.61 -6.90 -7.63
N ARG A 191 29.45 -7.57 -7.65
CA ARG A 191 28.32 -7.21 -6.79
C ARG A 191 28.44 -7.97 -5.47
N GLY A 192 28.90 -7.26 -4.43
CA GLY A 192 28.89 -7.70 -3.04
C GLY A 192 30.27 -8.03 -2.47
N LEU A 193 30.88 -7.02 -1.84
CA LEU A 193 31.69 -7.07 -0.60
C LEU A 193 32.35 -5.70 -0.44
N ILE A 194 31.58 -4.72 0.05
CA ILE A 194 32.19 -3.63 0.81
C ILE A 194 32.37 -4.20 2.21
N SER A 195 33.58 -4.64 2.51
CA SER A 195 34.03 -4.85 3.89
C SER A 195 35.51 -4.50 3.99
N GLY A 196 35.80 -3.34 4.57
CA GLY A 196 37.11 -3.00 5.16
C GLY A 196 37.89 -1.84 4.52
N PRO A 197 38.34 -0.83 5.28
CA PRO A 197 39.08 0.31 4.78
C PRO A 197 40.56 -0.06 4.66
N ARG A 198 41.14 0.02 3.45
CA ARG A 198 42.59 0.15 3.22
C ARG A 198 42.83 0.36 1.74
N GLY A 199 42.80 1.64 1.32
CA GLY A 199 43.15 2.05 -0.03
C GLY A 199 44.62 1.80 -0.30
N LYS A 200 44.92 0.76 -1.08
CA LYS A 200 46.24 0.41 -1.64
C LYS A 200 46.56 1.30 -2.86
N PHE A 201 46.72 2.60 -2.65
CA PHE A 201 47.32 3.48 -3.66
C PHE A 201 48.43 4.31 -3.01
N ARG A 202 49.65 3.76 -3.03
CA ARG A 202 50.89 4.54 -3.15
C ARG A 202 51.72 3.91 -4.26
N PRO A 203 52.26 4.70 -5.21
CA PRO A 203 53.32 4.22 -6.09
C PRO A 203 54.63 4.10 -5.30
N SER A 204 55.47 3.16 -5.73
CA SER A 204 56.85 2.91 -5.27
C SER A 204 57.77 4.10 -5.51
#